data_AF-A0A6B3GXG4-F1
#
_entry.id   AF-A0A6B3GXG4-F1
#
_cell.length_a   1.000
_cell.length_b   1.000
_cell.length_c   1.000
_cell.angle_alpha   90.00
_cell.angle_beta   90.00
_cell.angle_gamma   90.00
#
_symmetry.space_group_name_H-M   'P 1'
#
loop_
_entity.id
_entity.type
_entity.pdbx_description
1 polymer ?
#
loop_
_entity_poly.entity_id
_entity_poly.type
_entity_poly.pdbx_seq_one_letter_code
_entity_poly.pdbx_strand_id
1 'polypeptide(L)'
;EYWGLIVVYLVSTLPFATIMIRGFVVNIPVELEESAMVDGCTRFQAFRRVIFPLLAPGLAAASIFALVNAWNEYLFAYILINDNSKYTL
;
A
#
# COMPACT_ATOMS: atom_id res chain seq x y z
N GLU A 1 -20.01 13.67 3.34
CA GLU A 1 -18.55 13.88 3.41
C GLU A 1 -17.87 12.56 3.76
N TYR A 2 -17.08 11.99 2.85
CA TYR A 2 -16.45 10.66 3.03
C TYR A 2 -14.94 10.74 3.34
N TRP A 3 -14.37 11.96 3.28
CA TRP A 3 -12.94 12.19 3.49
C TRP A 3 -12.45 11.77 4.88
N GLY A 4 -13.25 12.00 5.93
CA GLY A 4 -12.89 11.58 7.30
C GLY A 4 -12.74 10.05 7.41
N LEU A 5 -13.63 9.31 6.77
CA LEU A 5 -13.59 7.85 6.74
C LEU A 5 -12.37 7.34 5.96
N ILE A 6 -12.06 7.97 4.81
CA ILE A 6 -10.87 7.64 4.00
C ILE A 6 -9.60 7.83 4.82
N VAL A 7 -9.46 8.96 5.53
CA VAL A 7 -8.27 9.24 6.34
C VAL A 7 -8.10 8.23 7.47
N VAL A 8 -9.19 7.87 8.17
CA VAL A 8 -9.14 6.86 9.24
C VAL A 8 -8.70 5.50 8.68
N TYR A 9 -9.27 5.04 7.56
CA TYR A 9 -8.84 3.78 6.93
C TYR A 9 -7.38 3.81 6.50
N LEU A 10 -6.92 4.94 5.94
CA LEU A 10 -5.57 5.10 5.45
C LEU A 10 -4.56 5.06 6.61
N VAL A 11 -4.81 5.79 7.69
CA VAL A 11 -3.95 5.79 8.89
C VAL A 11 -3.92 4.42 9.56
N SER A 12 -5.04 3.70 9.61
CA SER A 12 -5.11 2.35 10.21
C SER A 12 -4.36 1.29 9.39
N THR A 13 -4.36 1.43 8.06
CA THR A 13 -3.80 0.41 7.15
C THR A 13 -2.32 0.67 6.81
N LEU A 14 -1.88 1.94 6.85
CA LEU A 14 -0.51 2.34 6.51
C LEU A 14 0.59 1.58 7.29
N PRO A 15 0.53 1.42 8.63
CA PRO A 15 1.58 0.72 9.38
C PRO A 15 1.77 -0.73 8.89
N PHE A 16 0.67 -1.44 8.65
CA PHE A 16 0.74 -2.81 8.12
C PHE A 16 1.26 -2.86 6.70
N ALA A 17 0.79 -1.96 5.83
CA ALA A 17 1.27 -1.87 4.45
C ALA A 17 2.78 -1.57 4.39
N THR A 18 3.29 -0.68 5.25
CA THR A 18 4.71 -0.33 5.30
C THR A 18 5.58 -1.50 5.78
N ILE A 19 5.15 -2.25 6.80
CA ILE A 19 5.85 -3.46 7.25
C ILE A 19 5.88 -4.52 6.14
N MET A 20 4.75 -4.73 5.46
CA MET A 20 4.65 -5.69 4.36
C MET A 20 5.59 -5.30 3.21
N ILE A 21 5.50 -4.06 2.72
CA ILE A 21 6.37 -3.57 1.64
C ILE A 21 7.84 -3.61 2.04
N ARG A 22 8.20 -3.26 3.29
CA ARG A 22 9.57 -3.38 3.80
C ARG A 22 10.09 -4.81 3.71
N GLY A 23 9.23 -5.81 4.00
CA GLY A 23 9.56 -7.22 3.81
C GLY A 23 9.99 -7.52 2.37
N PHE A 24 9.30 -6.96 1.37
CA PHE A 24 9.70 -7.11 -0.03
C PHE A 24 10.98 -6.34 -0.37
N VAL A 25 11.11 -5.10 0.08
CA VAL A 25 12.28 -4.24 -0.20
C VAL A 25 13.57 -4.88 0.31
N VAL A 26 13.58 -5.43 1.53
CA VAL A 26 14.79 -6.02 2.15
C VAL A 26 15.24 -7.29 1.42
N ASN A 27 14.34 -7.97 0.70
CA ASN A 27 14.69 -9.14 -0.10
C ASN A 27 15.28 -8.78 -1.48
N ILE A 28 15.25 -7.51 -1.88
CA ILE A 28 15.86 -7.07 -3.15
C ILE A 28 17.38 -6.92 -2.92
N PRO A 29 18.22 -7.68 -3.65
CA PRO A 29 19.67 -7.56 -3.53
C PRO A 29 20.15 -6.17 -3.96
N VAL A 30 21.01 -5.54 -3.15
CA VAL A 30 21.55 -4.19 -3.42
C VAL A 30 22.43 -4.18 -4.67
N GLU A 31 23.03 -5.31 -5.01
CA GLU A 31 23.90 -5.48 -6.18
C GLU A 31 23.15 -5.21 -7.49
N LEU A 32 21.81 -5.33 -7.51
CA LEU A 32 20.99 -4.98 -8.67
C LEU A 32 20.95 -3.47 -8.94
N GLU A 33 20.91 -2.64 -7.89
CA GLU A 33 21.00 -1.18 -8.05
C GLU A 33 22.41 -0.80 -8.53
N GLU A 34 23.45 -1.40 -7.94
CA GLU A 34 24.85 -1.14 -8.30
C GLU A 34 25.16 -1.57 -9.74
N SER A 35 24.69 -2.74 -10.16
CA SER A 35 24.87 -3.23 -11.54
C SER A 35 24.21 -2.29 -12.54
N ALA A 36 22.98 -1.83 -12.26
CA ALA A 36 22.30 -0.86 -13.12
C ALA A 36 23.04 0.48 -13.19
N MET A 37 23.71 0.90 -12.11
CA MET A 37 24.54 2.10 -12.10
C MET A 37 25.84 1.92 -12.89
N VAL A 38 26.46 0.74 -12.85
CA VAL A 38 27.61 0.39 -13.71
C VAL A 38 27.21 0.43 -15.19
N ASP A 39 25.99 0.01 -15.52
CA ASP A 39 25.40 0.11 -16.87
C ASP A 39 25.04 1.56 -17.29
N GLY A 40 25.35 2.56 -16.46
CA GLY A 40 25.14 3.98 -16.77
C GLY A 40 23.79 4.55 -16.32
N CYS A 41 23.00 3.82 -15.53
CA CYS A 41 21.80 4.39 -14.92
C CYS A 41 22.16 5.34 -13.76
N THR A 42 21.47 6.47 -13.67
CA THR A 42 21.44 7.27 -12.43
C THR A 42 20.66 6.53 -11.34
N ARG A 43 20.88 6.84 -10.06
CA ARG A 43 20.17 6.20 -8.93
C ARG A 43 18.64 6.19 -9.08
N PHE A 44 18.06 7.30 -9.53
CA PHE A 44 16.62 7.38 -9.75
C PHE A 44 16.14 6.50 -10.92
N GLN A 45 16.95 6.37 -11.98
CA GLN A 45 16.67 5.47 -13.09
C GLN A 45 16.79 4.00 -12.66
N ALA A 46 17.82 3.64 -11.89
CA ALA A 46 17.99 2.30 -11.33
C ALA A 46 16.79 1.94 -10.44
N PHE A 47 16.36 2.85 -9.56
CA PHE A 47 15.14 2.67 -8.76
C PHE A 47 13.91 2.43 -9.65
N ARG A 48 13.63 3.31 -10.61
CA ARG A 48 12.38 3.22 -11.40
C ARG A 48 12.36 2.04 -12.37
N ARG A 49 13.51 1.64 -12.93
CA ARG A 49 13.61 0.59 -13.96
C ARG A 49 13.90 -0.79 -13.41
N VAL A 50 14.56 -0.89 -12.25
CA VAL A 50 14.98 -2.17 -11.67
C VAL A 50 14.24 -2.43 -10.37
N ILE A 51 14.40 -1.55 -9.38
CA ILE A 51 13.86 -1.79 -8.03
C ILE A 51 12.32 -1.72 -8.01
N PHE A 52 11.72 -0.72 -8.64
CA PHE A 52 10.27 -0.51 -8.64
C PHE A 52 9.46 -1.67 -9.26
N PRO A 53 9.80 -2.22 -10.44
CA PRO A 53 9.12 -3.41 -10.94
C PRO A 53 9.37 -4.66 -10.09
N LEU A 54 10.53 -4.79 -9.43
CA LEU A 54 10.78 -5.88 -8.46
C LEU A 54 9.89 -5.75 -7.20
N LEU A 55 9.50 -4.53 -6.84
CA LEU A 55 8.55 -4.26 -5.76
C LEU A 55 7.09 -4.49 -6.15
N ALA A 56 6.75 -4.59 -7.44
CA ALA A 56 5.39 -4.79 -7.92
C ALA A 56 4.64 -5.97 -7.26
N PRO A 57 5.20 -7.18 -7.11
CA PRO A 57 4.53 -8.26 -6.39
C PRO A 57 4.25 -7.92 -4.91
N GLY A 58 5.14 -7.17 -4.26
CA GLY A 58 4.95 -6.72 -2.89
C GLY A 58 3.84 -5.68 -2.75
N LEU A 59 3.77 -4.75 -3.70
CA LEU A 59 2.68 -3.78 -3.79
C LEU A 59 1.34 -4.47 -4.07
N ALA A 60 1.32 -5.48 -4.95
CA ALA A 60 0.12 -6.26 -5.21
C ALA A 60 -0.39 -6.98 -3.95
N ALA A 61 0.50 -7.64 -3.21
CA ALA A 61 0.17 -8.30 -1.95
C ALA A 61 -0.39 -7.32 -0.91
N ALA A 62 0.27 -6.16 -0.72
CA ALA A 62 -0.18 -5.11 0.20
C ALA A 62 -1.55 -4.53 -0.21
N SER A 63 -1.78 -4.36 -1.50
CA SER A 63 -3.05 -3.84 -2.04
C SER A 63 -4.20 -4.82 -1.81
N ILE A 64 -3.97 -6.12 -2.04
CA ILE A 64 -4.96 -7.17 -1.78
C ILE A 64 -5.26 -7.25 -0.28
N PHE A 65 -4.24 -7.21 0.57
CA PHE A 65 -4.42 -7.18 2.02
C PHE A 65 -5.26 -5.98 2.47
N ALA A 66 -4.91 -4.78 2.00
CA ALA A 66 -5.65 -3.56 2.30
C ALA A 66 -7.11 -3.63 1.82
N LEU A 67 -7.36 -4.17 0.63
CA LEU A 67 -8.69 -4.34 0.07
C LEU A 67 -9.54 -5.32 0.88
N VAL A 68 -8.99 -6.48 1.24
CA VAL A 68 -9.66 -7.48 2.07
C VAL A 68 -9.97 -6.91 3.45
N ASN A 69 -9.06 -6.13 4.03
CA ASN A 69 -9.27 -5.49 5.33
C ASN A 69 -10.39 -4.42 5.25
N ALA A 70 -10.35 -3.56 4.23
CA ALA A 70 -11.40 -2.57 3.99
C ALA A 70 -12.77 -3.21 3.72
N TRP A 71 -12.81 -4.36 3.04
CA TRP A 71 -14.03 -5.12 2.78
C TRP A 71 -14.57 -5.82 4.03
N ASN A 72 -13.69 -6.36 4.87
CA ASN A 72 -14.09 -7.00 6.13
C ASN A 72 -14.57 -5.98 7.17
N GLU A 73 -14.18 -4.72 7.05
CA GLU A 73 -14.69 -3.63 7.89
C GLU A 73 -16.11 -3.13 7.54
N TYR A 74 -17.00 -4.08 7.25
CA TYR A 74 -18.43 -3.87 7.28
C TYR A 74 -18.90 -3.35 8.65
N LEU A 75 -18.26 -3.80 9.74
CA LEU A 75 -18.62 -3.43 11.11
C LEU A 75 -18.36 -1.94 11.39
N PHE A 76 -17.23 -1.38 10.91
CA PHE A 76 -16.88 0.03 11.11
C PHE A 76 -17.76 0.97 10.29
N ALA A 77 -18.04 0.62 9.02
CA ALA A 77 -18.99 1.35 8.18
C ALA A 77 -20.40 1.33 8.79
N TYR A 78 -20.85 0.19 9.31
CA TYR A 78 -22.15 0.06 9.97
C TYR A 78 -22.24 0.90 11.26
N ILE A 79 -21.22 0.89 12.13
CA ILE A 79 -21.22 1.63 13.40
C ILE A 79 -21.11 3.15 13.16
N LEU A 80 -20.31 3.62 12.19
CA LEU A 80 -20.16 5.05 11.89
C LEU A 80 -21.28 5.64 11.01
N ILE A 81 -21.95 4.84 10.18
CA ILE A 81 -23.08 5.28 9.33
C ILE A 81 -24.41 5.18 10.08
N ASN A 82 -24.44 4.71 11.33
CA ASN A 82 -25.60 4.71 12.22
C ASN A 82 -26.03 6.13 12.70
N ASP A 83 -25.83 7.16 11.87
CA ASP A 83 -26.56 8.41 12.00
C ASP A 83 -27.86 8.29 11.19
N ASN A 84 -28.99 8.38 11.90
CA ASN A 84 -30.35 8.06 11.46
C ASN A 84 -30.84 8.84 10.21
N SER A 85 -30.01 9.71 9.63
CA SER A 85 -30.34 10.60 8.51
C SER A 85 -29.98 10.05 7.11
N LYS A 86 -29.34 8.87 7.01
CA LYS A 86 -28.98 8.24 5.71
C LYS A 86 -29.76 6.97 5.37
N TYR A 87 -30.73 6.59 6.20
CA TYR A 87 -31.71 5.57 5.81
C TYR A 87 -32.66 6.21 4.79
N THR A 88 -32.58 5.77 3.53
CA THR A 88 -33.70 5.98 2.59
C THR A 88 -34.83 5.03 2.98
N LEU A 89 -36.04 5.60 3.11
CA LEU A 89 -37.32 5.01 3.52
C LEU A 89 -37.44 3.48 3.48
#